data_AF-A0A175W6I4-F1
#
_entry.id   AF-A0A175W6I4-F1
#
_cell.length_a   1.000
_cell.length_b   1.000
_cell.length_c   1.000
_cell.angle_alpha   90.00
_cell.angle_beta   90.00
_cell.angle_gamma   90.00
#
_symmetry.space_group_name_H-M   'P 1'
#
loop_
_entity.id
_entity.type
_entity.pdbx_description
1 polymer ?
#
loop_
_entity_poly.entity_id
_entity_poly.type
_entity_poly.pdbx_seq_one_letter_code
_entity_poly.pdbx_strand_id
1 'polypeptide(L)'
;MNSLSSTLNPPGTTTPLATSTRFLASSQHIESDSPIPMQSKPPSGSMMLSMIPRAQGHANELESAQLAVDCLSGSVELSGDAERLVRIQEMIKATATHIVPASLNGAEAADAAMFLDMDLSILGADERTFDEYEAAVRKEYNFVAEDVWREGRMAVLKRFGERERIYHSELFRGLFEDAARRNLKRSIERLAA
;
A
#
# COMPACT_ATOMS: atom_id res chain seq x y z
N MET A 1 36.77 29.31 14.50
CA MET A 1 35.73 29.42 15.55
C MET A 1 34.48 29.99 14.91
N ASN A 2 33.55 29.14 14.47
CA ASN A 2 32.17 29.56 14.22
C ASN A 2 31.29 28.40 14.69
N SER A 3 30.85 28.52 15.94
CA SER A 3 29.88 27.64 16.58
C SER A 3 28.50 28.07 16.08
N LEU A 4 27.89 27.28 15.20
CA LEU A 4 26.49 27.47 14.83
C LEU A 4 25.65 26.45 15.61
N SER A 5 24.81 27.05 16.43
CA SER A 5 23.97 26.48 17.46
C SER A 5 22.99 25.43 16.94
N SER A 6 22.77 24.40 17.76
CA SER A 6 21.77 23.36 17.55
C SER A 6 20.36 23.93 17.66
N THR A 7 19.59 23.86 16.58
CA THR A 7 18.13 23.93 16.63
C THR A 7 17.60 22.55 16.32
N LEU A 8 17.54 21.70 17.35
CA LEU A 8 16.91 20.39 17.30
C LEU A 8 15.39 20.63 17.31
N ASN A 9 14.76 20.51 16.14
CA ASN A 9 13.30 20.66 16.01
C ASN A 9 12.55 19.58 16.84
N PRO A 10 11.43 19.94 17.49
CA PRO A 10 10.62 19.02 18.28
C PRO A 10 9.90 17.97 17.41
N PRO A 11 9.45 16.84 18.01
CA PRO A 11 9.00 15.68 17.26
C PRO A 11 7.70 15.97 16.53
N GLY A 12 7.76 16.05 15.20
CA GLY A 12 6.60 16.05 14.34
C GLY A 12 5.85 14.73 14.48
N THR A 13 4.55 14.82 14.74
CA THR A 13 3.59 13.72 14.72
C THR A 13 3.81 12.83 13.50
N THR A 14 4.18 11.57 13.75
CA THR A 14 4.34 10.55 12.72
C THR A 14 2.99 10.26 12.09
N THR A 15 2.73 10.84 10.92
CA THR A 15 1.66 10.35 10.04
C THR A 15 2.06 8.92 9.67
N PRO A 16 1.27 7.88 10.00
CA PRO A 16 1.61 6.53 9.60
C PRO A 16 1.70 6.48 8.07
N LEU A 17 2.86 6.05 7.58
CA LEU A 17 3.15 5.86 6.17
C LEU A 17 2.09 4.89 5.62
N ALA A 18 1.20 5.38 4.76
CA ALA A 18 0.04 4.62 4.28
C ALA A 18 0.50 3.41 3.44
N THR A 19 0.58 2.24 4.08
CA THR A 19 0.94 0.96 3.47
C THR A 19 -0.14 0.55 2.45
N SER A 20 0.27 0.21 1.24
CA SER A 20 -0.56 0.27 0.02
C SER A 20 -1.44 -0.98 -0.15
N THR A 21 -2.40 -1.19 0.75
CA THR A 21 -3.47 -2.20 0.57
C THR A 21 -4.77 -1.52 0.09
N ARG A 22 -4.67 -0.64 -0.91
CA ARG A 22 -5.76 0.30 -1.28
C ARG A 22 -6.88 -0.34 -2.12
N PHE A 23 -7.97 -0.67 -1.42
CA PHE A 23 -9.42 -0.64 -1.70
C PHE A 23 -10.06 -0.71 -3.13
N LEU A 24 -9.43 -0.53 -4.31
CA LEU A 24 -10.20 -0.46 -5.59
C LEU A 24 -9.59 -1.21 -6.79
N ALA A 25 -9.24 -2.48 -6.62
CA ALA A 25 -8.92 -3.36 -7.74
C ALA A 25 -9.98 -4.46 -7.86
N SER A 26 -11.05 -4.20 -8.64
CA SER A 26 -11.81 -5.19 -9.47
C SER A 26 -13.35 -5.12 -9.47
N SER A 27 -14.01 -4.00 -9.18
CA SER A 27 -15.42 -3.83 -9.59
C SER A 27 -15.50 -3.57 -11.11
N GLN A 28 -15.23 -4.58 -11.93
CA GLN A 28 -15.56 -4.58 -13.36
C GLN A 28 -16.99 -5.09 -13.65
N HIS A 29 -17.87 -5.19 -12.65
CA HIS A 29 -19.27 -5.59 -12.85
C HIS A 29 -20.29 -4.76 -12.05
N ILE A 30 -20.07 -3.45 -11.91
CA ILE A 30 -21.17 -2.53 -11.57
C ILE A 30 -21.53 -1.76 -12.84
N GLU A 31 -22.42 -2.36 -13.63
CA GLU A 31 -23.18 -1.66 -14.66
C GLU A 31 -24.12 -0.66 -13.95
N SER A 32 -23.66 0.57 -13.72
CA SER A 32 -24.57 1.68 -13.44
C SER A 32 -24.03 2.94 -14.10
N ASP A 33 -24.74 3.37 -15.14
CA ASP A 33 -24.44 4.46 -16.08
C ASP A 33 -24.55 5.86 -15.45
N SER A 34 -23.97 6.07 -14.26
CA SER A 34 -24.03 7.35 -13.56
C SER A 34 -22.62 7.85 -13.23
N PRO A 35 -22.14 8.91 -13.90
CA PRO A 35 -20.85 9.52 -13.61
C PRO A 35 -20.84 10.05 -12.17
N ILE A 36 -19.89 9.60 -11.35
CA ILE A 36 -19.65 10.19 -10.03
C ILE A 36 -19.21 11.64 -10.24
N PRO A 37 -19.92 12.65 -9.69
CA PRO A 37 -19.62 14.05 -9.94
C PRO A 37 -18.24 14.44 -9.36
N MET A 38 -17.34 14.84 -10.26
CA MET A 38 -16.03 15.41 -9.92
C MET A 38 -16.21 16.74 -9.18
N GLN A 39 -15.94 16.76 -7.87
CA GLN A 39 -15.91 18.02 -7.13
C GLN A 39 -14.66 18.84 -7.49
N SER A 40 -14.88 20.14 -7.62
CA SER A 40 -13.95 21.16 -8.10
C SER A 40 -12.65 21.26 -7.31
N LYS A 41 -11.57 21.53 -8.06
CA LYS A 41 -10.19 21.80 -7.64
C LYS A 41 -10.07 22.65 -6.36
N PRO A 42 -9.25 22.25 -5.36
CA PRO A 42 -9.00 23.06 -4.17
C PRO A 42 -8.12 24.30 -4.49
N PRO A 43 -8.15 25.34 -3.64
CA PRO A 43 -7.52 26.63 -3.90
C PRO A 43 -5.99 26.56 -4.05
N SER A 44 -5.48 27.35 -5.00
CA SER A 44 -4.05 27.55 -5.28
C SER A 44 -3.33 28.10 -4.06
N GLY A 45 -2.58 27.28 -3.33
CA GLY A 45 -1.80 27.76 -2.18
C GLY A 45 -0.83 26.79 -1.50
N SER A 46 -0.79 25.51 -1.89
CA SER A 46 0.12 24.54 -1.29
C SER A 46 0.78 23.69 -2.37
N MET A 47 1.97 24.10 -2.81
CA MET A 47 2.71 23.49 -3.93
C MET A 47 3.55 22.25 -3.54
N MET A 48 3.28 21.58 -2.41
CA MET A 48 4.13 20.46 -1.96
C MET A 48 3.39 19.16 -1.63
N LEU A 49 2.06 19.10 -1.82
CA LEU A 49 1.25 17.91 -1.51
C LEU A 49 0.33 17.46 -2.66
N SER A 50 0.56 17.92 -3.88
CA SER A 50 -0.33 17.66 -5.02
C SER A 50 0.15 16.59 -6.00
N MET A 51 1.15 15.76 -5.66
CA MET A 51 1.77 14.84 -6.63
C MET A 51 1.36 13.37 -6.52
N ILE A 52 0.36 13.01 -5.71
CA ILE A 52 -0.17 11.63 -5.71
C ILE A 52 -1.65 11.69 -6.13
N PRO A 53 -1.95 11.66 -7.44
CA PRO A 53 -3.31 11.46 -7.92
C PRO A 53 -3.84 10.14 -7.35
N ARG A 54 -5.11 10.10 -6.98
CA ARG A 54 -5.83 8.94 -6.42
C ARG A 54 -6.04 7.82 -7.46
N ALA A 55 -5.01 7.54 -8.27
CA ALA A 55 -5.06 6.71 -9.45
C ALA A 55 -5.25 5.24 -9.06
N GLN A 56 -6.47 4.74 -9.23
CA GLN A 56 -6.81 3.38 -9.64
C GLN A 56 -5.78 2.27 -9.25
N GLY A 57 -5.56 2.02 -7.94
CA GLY A 57 -4.67 0.97 -7.42
C GLY A 57 -3.38 0.81 -8.25
N HIS A 58 -3.38 -0.16 -9.17
CA HIS A 58 -2.33 -0.45 -10.16
C HIS A 58 -1.63 0.76 -10.78
N ALA A 59 -2.35 1.85 -11.07
CA ALA A 59 -1.76 3.05 -11.66
C ALA A 59 -0.80 3.75 -10.68
N ASN A 60 -1.16 3.80 -9.39
CA ASN A 60 -0.32 4.37 -8.35
C ASN A 60 0.98 3.57 -8.15
N GLU A 61 0.96 2.24 -8.25
CA GLU A 61 2.21 1.46 -8.17
C GLU A 61 3.13 1.72 -9.37
N LEU A 62 2.57 1.84 -10.58
CA LEU A 62 3.35 2.18 -11.77
C LEU A 62 3.95 3.59 -11.68
N GLU A 63 3.16 4.58 -11.23
CA GLU A 63 3.63 5.95 -11.01
C GLU A 63 4.72 6.00 -9.92
N SER A 64 4.55 5.24 -8.83
CA SER A 64 5.55 5.12 -7.77
C SER A 64 6.84 4.48 -8.25
N ALA A 65 6.75 3.48 -9.13
CA ALA A 65 7.91 2.83 -9.72
C ALA A 65 8.69 3.81 -10.62
N GLN A 66 8.00 4.60 -11.45
CA GLN A 66 8.63 5.62 -12.27
C GLN A 66 9.28 6.71 -11.41
N LEU A 67 8.57 7.18 -10.37
CA LEU A 67 9.11 8.17 -9.44
C LEU A 67 10.41 7.67 -8.77
N ALA A 68 10.46 6.39 -8.40
CA ALA A 68 11.67 5.79 -7.85
C ALA A 68 12.84 5.84 -8.83
N VAL A 69 12.63 5.57 -10.12
CA VAL A 69 13.67 5.71 -11.15
C VAL A 69 14.14 7.15 -11.27
N ASP A 70 13.22 8.10 -11.34
CA ASP A 70 13.55 9.52 -11.52
C ASP A 70 14.37 10.04 -10.33
N CYS A 71 14.00 9.64 -9.10
CA CYS A 71 14.74 10.02 -7.90
C CYS A 71 16.11 9.32 -7.77
N LEU A 72 16.20 8.05 -8.12
CA LEU A 72 17.40 7.24 -7.88
C LEU A 72 18.41 7.34 -9.04
N SER A 73 17.97 7.62 -10.26
CA SER A 73 18.86 7.83 -11.42
C SER A 73 19.77 9.04 -11.24
N GLY A 74 19.34 10.05 -10.48
CA GLY A 74 20.16 11.20 -10.09
C GLY A 74 21.15 10.93 -8.95
N SER A 75 21.08 9.76 -8.30
CA SER A 75 21.96 9.40 -7.19
C SER A 75 23.22 8.70 -7.70
N VAL A 76 24.39 9.28 -7.42
CA VAL A 76 25.70 8.86 -7.98
C VAL A 76 25.98 7.35 -7.84
N GLU A 77 25.58 6.74 -6.73
CA GLU A 77 25.79 5.30 -6.48
C GLU A 77 24.93 4.39 -7.38
N LEU A 78 23.74 4.87 -7.78
CA LEU A 78 22.79 4.09 -8.58
C LEU A 78 22.78 4.51 -10.06
N SER A 79 23.29 5.69 -10.41
CA SER A 79 23.39 6.14 -11.80
C SER A 79 24.15 5.15 -12.70
N GLY A 80 24.97 4.26 -12.12
CA GLY A 80 25.69 3.21 -12.85
C GLY A 80 25.08 1.80 -12.78
N ASP A 81 24.02 1.57 -12.02
CA ASP A 81 23.47 0.23 -11.76
C ASP A 81 22.03 0.11 -12.30
N ALA A 82 21.93 0.05 -13.63
CA ALA A 82 20.65 -0.05 -14.33
C ALA A 82 19.87 -1.31 -13.94
N GLU A 83 20.56 -2.43 -13.68
CA GLU A 83 19.93 -3.69 -13.26
C GLU A 83 19.24 -3.54 -11.90
N ARG A 84 19.89 -2.88 -10.93
CA ARG A 84 19.27 -2.59 -9.63
C ARG A 84 18.06 -1.67 -9.74
N LEU A 85 18.09 -0.65 -10.60
CA LEU A 85 16.92 0.21 -10.84
C LEU A 85 15.75 -0.57 -11.46
N VAL A 86 16.01 -1.51 -12.36
CA VAL A 86 14.98 -2.41 -12.91
C VAL A 86 14.38 -3.29 -11.81
N ARG A 87 15.22 -3.87 -10.93
CA ARG A 87 14.73 -4.69 -9.81
C ARG A 87 13.85 -3.90 -8.84
N ILE A 88 14.25 -2.67 -8.50
CA ILE A 88 13.45 -1.78 -7.64
C ILE A 88 12.08 -1.50 -8.27
N GLN A 89 12.04 -1.19 -9.56
CA GLN A 89 10.77 -0.99 -10.27
C GLN A 89 9.89 -2.23 -10.24
N GLU A 90 10.45 -3.41 -10.51
CA GLU A 90 9.70 -4.66 -10.49
C GLU A 90 9.15 -4.98 -9.09
N MET A 91 9.94 -4.74 -8.04
CA MET A 91 9.49 -4.90 -6.64
C MET A 91 8.37 -3.91 -6.27
N ILE A 92 8.46 -2.65 -6.71
CA ILE A 92 7.39 -1.66 -6.46
C ILE A 92 6.12 -2.05 -7.23
N LYS A 93 6.23 -2.43 -8.50
CA LYS A 93 5.08 -2.91 -9.29
C LYS A 93 4.44 -4.17 -8.68
N ALA A 94 5.24 -5.02 -8.04
CA ALA A 94 4.75 -6.23 -7.38
C ALA A 94 3.80 -5.96 -6.21
N THR A 95 3.82 -4.78 -5.59
CA THR A 95 2.88 -4.43 -4.49
C THR A 95 1.43 -4.33 -4.97
N ALA A 96 1.18 -4.19 -6.28
CA ALA A 96 -0.17 -4.20 -6.84
C ALA A 96 -0.85 -5.58 -6.73
N THR A 97 -0.05 -6.66 -6.72
CA THR A 97 -0.54 -8.04 -6.70
C THR A 97 -0.12 -8.81 -5.46
N HIS A 98 0.91 -8.34 -4.77
CA HIS A 98 1.63 -9.03 -3.70
C HIS A 98 2.08 -10.43 -4.14
N ILE A 99 2.55 -10.56 -5.38
CA ILE A 99 3.15 -11.77 -5.94
C ILE A 99 4.62 -11.47 -6.24
N VAL A 100 5.52 -12.33 -5.76
CA VAL A 100 6.95 -12.21 -6.04
C VAL A 100 7.20 -12.39 -7.54
N PRO A 101 7.85 -11.42 -8.24
CA PRO A 101 8.09 -11.53 -9.67
C PRO A 101 8.98 -12.73 -10.01
N ALA A 102 8.54 -13.55 -10.96
CA ALA A 102 9.30 -14.73 -11.41
C ALA A 102 10.58 -14.39 -12.19
N SER A 103 10.76 -13.12 -12.57
CA SER A 103 11.95 -12.60 -13.23
C SER A 103 13.15 -12.41 -12.28
N LEU A 104 12.93 -12.39 -10.98
CA LEU A 104 13.96 -12.19 -9.97
C LEU A 104 14.73 -13.47 -9.66
N ASN A 105 16.03 -13.37 -9.44
CA ASN A 105 16.84 -14.52 -8.99
C ASN A 105 16.61 -14.82 -7.49
N GLY A 106 17.23 -15.88 -6.95
CA GLY A 106 16.93 -16.38 -5.60
C GLY A 106 17.11 -15.35 -4.46
N ALA A 107 18.17 -14.54 -4.49
CA ALA A 107 18.39 -13.52 -3.47
C ALA A 107 17.40 -12.35 -3.62
N GLU A 108 17.15 -11.94 -4.86
CA GLU A 108 16.23 -10.85 -5.18
C GLU A 108 14.77 -11.21 -4.89
N ALA A 109 14.38 -12.44 -5.18
CA ALA A 109 13.07 -12.98 -4.87
C ALA A 109 12.86 -13.03 -3.35
N ALA A 110 13.91 -13.30 -2.56
CA ALA A 110 13.84 -13.24 -1.10
C ALA A 110 13.67 -11.79 -0.58
N ASP A 111 14.39 -10.83 -1.15
CA ASP A 111 14.21 -9.40 -0.85
C ASP A 111 12.79 -8.93 -1.22
N ALA A 112 12.29 -9.31 -2.39
CA ALA A 112 10.93 -9.02 -2.85
C ALA A 112 9.88 -9.66 -1.94
N ALA A 113 10.05 -10.93 -1.56
CA ALA A 113 9.17 -11.60 -0.61
C ALA A 113 9.07 -10.83 0.72
N MET A 114 10.22 -10.44 1.27
CA MET A 114 10.27 -9.66 2.52
C MET A 114 9.60 -8.30 2.36
N PHE A 115 9.88 -7.59 1.26
CA PHE A 115 9.28 -6.28 0.96
C PHE A 115 7.76 -6.34 0.85
N LEU A 116 7.22 -7.33 0.14
CA LEU A 116 5.78 -7.54 0.00
C LEU A 116 5.13 -7.94 1.32
N ASP A 117 5.80 -8.75 2.14
CA ASP A 117 5.32 -9.14 3.45
C ASP A 117 5.26 -7.96 4.43
N MET A 118 6.24 -7.03 4.36
CA MET A 118 6.20 -5.79 5.12
C MET A 118 4.97 -4.95 4.74
N ASP A 119 4.61 -4.90 3.45
CA ASP A 119 3.42 -4.18 2.99
C ASP A 119 2.11 -4.83 3.50
N LEU A 120 2.10 -6.15 3.73
CA LEU A 120 0.95 -6.88 4.30
C LEU A 120 1.01 -7.04 5.82
N SER A 121 2.02 -6.47 6.49
CA SER A 121 2.25 -6.69 7.93
C SER A 121 1.07 -6.27 8.81
N ILE A 122 0.35 -5.21 8.40
CA ILE A 122 -0.81 -4.70 9.13
C ILE A 122 -1.92 -5.75 9.28
N LEU A 123 -2.04 -6.70 8.34
CA LEU A 123 -3.04 -7.75 8.42
C LEU A 123 -2.83 -8.60 9.69
N GLY A 124 -1.58 -8.89 10.04
CA GLY A 124 -1.19 -9.68 11.21
C GLY A 124 -0.93 -8.89 12.48
N ALA A 125 -1.28 -7.60 12.52
CA ALA A 125 -1.21 -6.81 13.75
C ALA A 125 -2.15 -7.36 14.85
N ASP A 126 -1.99 -6.87 16.08
CA ASP A 126 -2.99 -7.16 17.11
C ASP A 126 -4.37 -6.61 16.73
N GLU A 127 -5.41 -7.20 17.32
CA GLU A 127 -6.80 -6.92 16.97
C GLU A 127 -7.15 -5.42 16.99
N ARG A 128 -6.68 -4.70 18.00
CA ARG A 128 -6.98 -3.28 18.16
C ARG A 128 -6.32 -2.47 17.05
N THR A 129 -5.04 -2.70 16.78
CA THR A 129 -4.32 -1.99 15.71
C THR A 129 -4.91 -2.29 14.34
N PHE A 130 -5.32 -3.52 14.07
CA PHE A 130 -6.02 -3.86 12.82
C PHE A 130 -7.38 -3.15 12.71
N ASP A 131 -8.16 -3.09 13.79
CA ASP A 131 -9.46 -2.39 13.79
C ASP A 131 -9.31 -0.87 13.60
N GLU A 132 -8.28 -0.25 14.20
CA GLU A 132 -7.94 1.15 13.99
C GLU A 132 -7.57 1.42 12.52
N TYR A 133 -6.80 0.50 11.91
CA TYR A 133 -6.47 0.55 10.49
C TYR A 133 -7.72 0.44 9.60
N GLU A 134 -8.62 -0.50 9.85
CA GLU A 134 -9.89 -0.62 9.11
C GLU A 134 -10.74 0.66 9.22
N ALA A 135 -10.81 1.26 10.39
CA ALA A 135 -11.51 2.53 10.60
C ALA A 135 -10.84 3.69 9.83
N ALA A 136 -9.51 3.71 9.75
CA ALA A 136 -8.78 4.69 8.95
C ALA A 136 -9.04 4.51 7.45
N VAL A 137 -9.05 3.26 6.96
CA VAL A 137 -9.42 2.94 5.57
C VAL A 137 -10.85 3.39 5.28
N ARG A 138 -11.82 3.12 6.16
CA ARG A 138 -13.21 3.60 5.98
C ARG A 138 -13.27 5.12 5.85
N LYS A 139 -12.49 5.85 6.66
CA LYS A 139 -12.42 7.31 6.63
C LYS A 139 -11.78 7.84 5.35
N GLU A 140 -10.75 7.19 4.81
CA GLU A 140 -10.12 7.58 3.55
C GLU A 140 -11.13 7.52 2.39
N TYR A 141 -11.96 6.47 2.39
CA TYR A 141 -13.00 6.25 1.39
C TYR A 141 -14.40 6.72 1.85
N ASN A 142 -14.46 7.77 2.69
CA ASN A 142 -15.74 8.33 3.17
C ASN A 142 -16.69 8.77 2.05
N PHE A 143 -16.12 9.12 0.89
CA PHE A 143 -16.86 9.55 -0.30
C PHE A 143 -17.52 8.38 -1.06
N VAL A 144 -17.20 7.12 -0.72
CA VAL A 144 -17.81 5.92 -1.29
C VAL A 144 -19.02 5.53 -0.45
N ALA A 145 -20.13 5.22 -1.14
CA ALA A 145 -21.35 4.73 -0.50
C ALA A 145 -21.09 3.46 0.33
N GLU A 146 -21.80 3.30 1.43
CA GLU A 146 -21.49 2.28 2.45
C GLU A 146 -21.58 0.84 1.91
N ASP A 147 -22.59 0.56 1.10
CA ASP A 147 -22.81 -0.74 0.45
C ASP A 147 -21.68 -1.09 -0.52
N VAL A 148 -21.34 -0.16 -1.42
CA VAL A 148 -20.22 -0.30 -2.37
C VAL A 148 -18.89 -0.43 -1.62
N TRP A 149 -18.74 0.33 -0.52
CA TRP A 149 -17.55 0.26 0.32
C TRP A 149 -17.38 -1.10 0.98
N ARG A 150 -18.44 -1.64 1.58
CA ARG A 150 -18.42 -2.96 2.22
C ARG A 150 -18.10 -4.06 1.23
N GLU A 151 -18.76 -4.05 0.08
CA GLU A 151 -18.53 -5.05 -0.97
C GLU A 151 -17.08 -5.03 -1.46
N GLY A 152 -16.57 -3.85 -1.82
CA GLY A 152 -15.20 -3.68 -2.28
C GLY A 152 -14.16 -4.07 -1.23
N ARG A 153 -14.37 -3.69 0.04
CA ARG A 153 -13.43 -4.00 1.12
C ARG A 153 -13.42 -5.50 1.39
N MET A 154 -14.60 -6.14 1.47
CA MET A 154 -14.70 -7.58 1.63
C MET A 154 -14.01 -8.34 0.50
N ALA A 155 -14.16 -7.91 -0.75
CA ALA A 155 -13.50 -8.56 -1.89
C ALA A 155 -11.98 -8.54 -1.75
N VAL A 156 -11.40 -7.39 -1.34
CA VAL A 156 -9.96 -7.27 -1.08
C VAL A 156 -9.52 -8.21 0.05
N LEU A 157 -10.22 -8.20 1.18
CA LEU A 157 -9.87 -9.04 2.34
C LEU A 157 -9.98 -10.54 2.03
N LYS A 158 -11.01 -10.96 1.30
CA LYS A 158 -11.21 -12.35 0.85
C LYS A 158 -10.06 -12.81 -0.04
N ARG A 159 -9.64 -11.98 -1.01
CA ARG A 159 -8.52 -12.30 -1.91
C ARG A 159 -7.21 -12.62 -1.18
N PHE A 160 -6.96 -12.00 -0.02
CA PHE A 160 -5.82 -12.36 0.82
C PHE A 160 -6.10 -13.62 1.66
N GLY A 161 -7.29 -13.71 2.27
CA GLY A 161 -7.66 -14.84 3.13
C GLY A 161 -7.74 -16.19 2.41
N GLU A 162 -8.04 -16.18 1.11
CA GLU A 162 -8.15 -17.37 0.25
C GLU A 162 -6.80 -17.91 -0.23
N ARG A 163 -5.69 -17.18 0.00
CA ARG A 163 -4.35 -17.68 -0.33
C ARG A 163 -3.96 -18.81 0.63
N GLU A 164 -3.25 -19.82 0.12
CA GLU A 164 -2.64 -20.87 0.94
C GLU A 164 -1.76 -20.26 2.04
N ARG A 165 -1.04 -19.20 1.69
CA ARG A 165 -0.17 -18.43 2.58
C ARG A 165 -0.39 -16.94 2.30
N ILE A 166 -0.62 -16.15 3.34
CA ILE A 166 -0.73 -14.70 3.22
C ILE A 166 0.67 -14.10 3.02
N TYR A 167 1.65 -14.62 3.76
CA TYR A 167 3.04 -14.15 3.73
C TYR A 167 3.98 -15.12 2.98
N HIS A 168 4.89 -14.55 2.20
CA HIS A 168 5.88 -15.26 1.38
C HIS A 168 7.05 -15.81 2.20
N SER A 169 7.53 -15.05 3.18
CA SER A 169 8.67 -15.43 4.03
C SER A 169 8.25 -16.32 5.20
N GLU A 170 9.12 -17.26 5.59
CA GLU A 170 8.90 -18.09 6.78
C GLU A 170 8.80 -17.25 8.06
N LEU A 171 9.61 -16.19 8.14
CA LEU A 171 9.60 -15.26 9.27
C LEU A 171 8.23 -14.61 9.47
N PHE A 172 7.66 -13.99 8.43
CA PHE A 172 6.36 -13.34 8.55
C PHE A 172 5.23 -14.34 8.74
N ARG A 173 5.30 -15.53 8.12
CA ARG A 173 4.30 -16.57 8.39
C ARG A 173 4.27 -16.96 9.87
N GLY A 174 5.44 -17.21 10.46
CA GLY A 174 5.55 -17.60 11.86
C GLY A 174 5.07 -16.52 12.83
N LEU A 175 5.26 -15.24 12.48
CA LEU A 175 4.89 -14.11 13.34
C LEU A 175 3.44 -13.65 13.15
N PHE A 176 2.91 -13.67 11.93
CA PHE A 176 1.74 -12.88 11.55
C PHE A 176 0.58 -13.67 10.92
N GLU A 177 0.81 -14.87 10.36
CA GLU A 177 -0.21 -15.59 9.57
C GLU A 177 -1.49 -15.88 10.38
N ASP A 178 -1.34 -16.41 11.59
CA ASP A 178 -2.48 -16.76 12.45
C ASP A 178 -3.28 -15.52 12.88
N ALA A 179 -2.60 -14.43 13.21
CA ALA A 179 -3.24 -13.16 13.55
C ALA A 179 -3.96 -12.58 12.32
N ALA A 180 -3.31 -12.62 11.16
CA ALA A 180 -3.86 -12.15 9.90
C ALA A 180 -5.15 -12.89 9.55
N ARG A 181 -5.16 -14.22 9.63
CA ARG A 181 -6.37 -15.01 9.34
C ARG A 181 -7.53 -14.69 10.28
N ARG A 182 -7.26 -14.47 11.58
CA ARG A 182 -8.30 -14.06 12.54
C ARG A 182 -8.84 -12.66 12.24
N ASN A 183 -7.96 -11.69 11.97
CA ASN A 183 -8.33 -10.31 11.66
C ASN A 183 -9.14 -10.23 10.36
N LEU A 184 -8.68 -10.90 9.29
CA LEU A 184 -9.37 -10.96 8.01
C LEU A 184 -10.77 -11.57 8.17
N LYS A 185 -10.88 -12.71 8.86
CA LYS A 185 -12.18 -13.35 9.13
C LYS A 185 -13.12 -12.41 9.90
N ARG A 186 -12.64 -11.81 11.00
CA ARG A 186 -13.43 -10.89 11.83
C ARG A 186 -13.93 -9.69 11.02
N SER A 187 -13.07 -9.07 10.21
CA SER A 187 -13.49 -7.92 9.39
C SER A 187 -14.50 -8.32 8.31
N ILE A 188 -14.28 -9.45 7.61
CA ILE A 188 -15.24 -9.95 6.61
C ILE A 188 -16.62 -10.19 7.25
N GLU A 189 -16.67 -10.82 8.43
CA GLU A 189 -17.93 -11.05 9.17
C GLU A 189 -18.60 -9.73 9.58
N ARG A 190 -17.83 -8.74 10.06
CA ARG A 190 -18.36 -7.41 10.42
C ARG A 190 -18.90 -6.62 9.22
N LEU A 191 -18.27 -6.77 8.06
CA LEU A 191 -18.70 -6.08 6.84
C LEU A 191 -19.94 -6.72 6.20
N ALA A 192 -20.12 -8.03 6.40
CA ALA A 192 -21.27 -8.79 5.92
C ALA A 192 -22.53 -8.66 6.80
N ALA A 193 -22.39 -8.14 8.02
CA ALA A 193 -23.49 -7.86 8.96
C ALA A 193 -24.10 -6.47 8.72
#